data_AF-A0A965APB9-F1
#
_entry.id   AF-A0A965APB9-F1
#
_cell.length_a   1.000
_cell.length_b   1.000
_cell.length_c   1.000
_cell.angle_alpha   90.00
_cell.angle_beta   90.00
_cell.angle_gamma   90.00
#
_symmetry.space_group_name_H-M   'P 1'
#
loop_
_entity.id
_entity.type
_entity.pdbx_description
1 polymer ?
#
loop_
_entity_poly.entity_id
_entity_poly.type
_entity_poly.pdbx_seq_one_letter_code
_entity_poly.pdbx_strand_id
1 'polypeptide(L)'
;DWQRQAAAGTDGSKPAAGAATPAKVPAAAPAKSKKLSYKDQRELEQLPQKIEQLEAELAELHQQMADAAFYQQPATVIAESQQRMKTIEAEVAAAYSRWESLEQV
;
A
#
# COMPACT_ATOMS: atom_id res chain seq x y z
N ASP A 1 -31.87 -18.03 18.92
CA ASP A 1 -31.58 -17.47 20.25
C ASP A 1 -31.08 -16.05 20.04
N TRP A 2 -31.72 -15.08 20.72
CA TRP A 2 -31.57 -13.62 20.63
C TRP A 2 -31.74 -12.95 19.24
N GLN A 3 -32.79 -12.22 18.90
CA GLN A 3 -34.10 -12.01 19.47
C GLN A 3 -34.88 -11.34 18.32
N ARG A 4 -35.85 -12.04 17.73
CA ARG A 4 -36.99 -11.35 17.10
C ARG A 4 -37.63 -10.53 18.21
N GLN A 5 -37.71 -9.21 18.05
CA GLN A 5 -38.68 -8.40 18.78
C GLN A 5 -39.61 -7.73 17.77
N ALA A 6 -40.89 -7.90 18.10
CA ALA A 6 -42.04 -7.52 17.33
C ALA A 6 -42.51 -6.10 17.68
N ALA A 7 -43.12 -5.48 16.68
CA ALA A 7 -44.37 -4.74 16.74
C ALA A 7 -44.54 -3.50 17.63
N ALA A 8 -45.10 -2.48 16.96
CA ALA A 8 -46.15 -1.57 17.38
C ALA A 8 -45.75 -0.28 18.12
N GLY A 9 -45.79 0.81 17.34
CA GLY A 9 -45.98 2.18 17.81
C GLY A 9 -46.96 2.90 16.87
N THR A 10 -48.24 2.80 17.22
CA THR A 10 -49.41 3.68 16.98
C THR A 10 -49.38 4.80 15.93
N ASP A 11 -50.31 4.65 14.97
CA ASP A 11 -51.33 5.59 14.43
C ASP A 11 -51.10 7.12 14.43
N GLY A 12 -51.31 7.74 13.26
CA GLY A 12 -51.93 9.07 13.18
C GLY A 12 -51.23 10.13 12.32
N SER A 13 -51.42 10.11 10.99
CA SER A 13 -51.81 11.27 10.14
C SER A 13 -51.33 11.16 8.69
N LYS A 14 -52.31 11.14 7.78
CA LYS A 14 -52.22 11.45 6.34
C LYS A 14 -52.19 12.99 6.19
N PRO A 15 -51.40 13.63 5.29
CA PRO A 15 -51.78 13.66 3.88
C PRO A 15 -50.70 13.74 2.79
N ALA A 16 -51.19 13.42 1.59
CA ALA A 16 -50.83 13.93 0.27
C ALA A 16 -49.52 13.45 -0.39
N ALA A 17 -49.73 12.62 -1.42
CA ALA A 17 -49.18 12.75 -2.77
C ALA A 17 -47.74 13.30 -2.89
N GLY A 18 -46.78 12.38 -2.94
CA GLY A 18 -45.47 12.59 -3.53
C GLY A 18 -45.13 11.38 -4.38
N ALA A 19 -44.89 11.60 -5.67
CA ALA A 19 -44.63 10.56 -6.66
C ALA A 19 -43.51 9.60 -6.19
N ALA A 20 -43.87 8.33 -6.05
CA ALA A 20 -42.92 7.25 -5.87
C ALA A 20 -42.18 7.02 -7.20
N THR A 21 -40.97 7.56 -7.32
CA THR A 21 -39.95 6.92 -8.14
C THR A 21 -39.28 5.87 -7.28
N PRO A 22 -39.28 4.57 -7.65
CA PRO A 22 -38.43 3.62 -6.97
C PRO A 22 -36.99 3.97 -7.35
N ALA A 23 -36.28 4.63 -6.42
CA ALA A 23 -34.85 4.79 -6.48
C ALA A 23 -34.24 3.38 -6.45
N LYS A 24 -33.95 2.87 -7.65
CA LYS A 24 -33.22 1.63 -7.88
C LYS A 24 -31.86 1.79 -7.20
N VAL A 25 -31.72 1.19 -6.03
CA VAL A 25 -30.42 0.91 -5.42
C VAL A 25 -29.55 0.27 -6.52
N PRO A 26 -28.45 0.92 -6.96
CA PRO A 26 -27.53 0.25 -7.86
C PRO A 26 -26.92 -0.89 -7.05
N ALA A 27 -27.32 -2.12 -7.37
CA ALA A 27 -26.63 -3.31 -6.90
C ALA A 27 -25.14 -3.10 -7.18
N ALA A 28 -24.34 -3.13 -6.13
CA ALA A 28 -22.89 -3.04 -6.22
C ALA A 28 -22.44 -4.09 -7.24
N ALA A 29 -21.95 -3.61 -8.39
CA ALA A 29 -21.42 -4.48 -9.42
C ALA A 29 -20.34 -5.37 -8.78
N PRO A 30 -20.28 -6.66 -9.12
CA PRO A 30 -19.27 -7.55 -8.56
C PRO A 30 -17.90 -6.92 -8.79
N ALA A 31 -17.10 -6.82 -7.72
CA ALA A 31 -15.75 -6.31 -7.79
C ALA A 31 -15.01 -7.09 -8.86
N LYS A 32 -14.83 -6.48 -10.03
CA LYS A 32 -14.08 -7.09 -11.13
C LYS A 32 -12.69 -7.34 -10.59
N SER A 33 -12.31 -8.62 -10.52
CA SER A 33 -10.94 -9.04 -10.26
C SER A 33 -10.03 -8.22 -11.16
N LYS A 34 -9.28 -7.29 -10.55
CA LYS A 34 -8.38 -6.39 -11.27
C LYS A 34 -7.29 -7.26 -11.81
N LYS A 35 -7.25 -7.45 -13.13
CA LYS A 35 -6.14 -8.12 -13.79
C LYS A 35 -5.00 -7.12 -13.87
N LEU A 36 -3.77 -7.52 -13.52
CA LEU A 36 -2.57 -6.69 -13.65
C LEU A 36 -2.52 -6.02 -15.03
N SER A 37 -2.29 -4.71 -15.07
CA SER A 37 -2.04 -3.98 -16.31
C SER A 37 -0.68 -4.38 -16.89
N TYR A 38 -0.46 -4.18 -18.19
CA TYR A 38 0.86 -4.40 -18.81
C TYR A 38 1.99 -3.63 -18.10
N LYS A 39 1.69 -2.42 -17.60
CA LYS A 39 2.64 -1.62 -16.81
C LYS A 39 2.96 -2.27 -15.48
N ASP A 40 1.95 -2.79 -14.79
CA ASP A 40 2.13 -3.45 -13.50
C ASP A 40 2.88 -4.79 -13.65
N GLN A 41 2.63 -5.54 -14.73
CA GLN A 41 3.39 -6.76 -15.04
C GLN A 41 4.88 -6.46 -15.24
N ARG A 42 5.19 -5.42 -16.02
CA ARG A 42 6.57 -4.97 -16.22
C ARG A 42 7.24 -4.53 -14.93
N GLU A 43 6.49 -3.85 -14.06
CA GLU A 43 6.99 -3.45 -12.76
C GLU A 43 7.29 -4.67 -11.87
N LEU A 44 6.37 -5.65 -11.84
CA LEU A 44 6.56 -6.91 -11.11
C LEU A 44 7.83 -7.66 -11.56
N GLU A 45 8.10 -7.69 -12.87
CA GLU A 45 9.30 -8.30 -13.45
C GLU A 45 10.59 -7.55 -13.05
N GLN A 46 10.53 -6.23 -12.84
CA GLN A 46 11.69 -5.38 -12.56
C GLN A 46 11.99 -5.22 -11.06
N LEU A 47 10.98 -5.36 -10.21
CA LEU A 47 11.11 -5.18 -8.77
C LEU A 47 12.16 -6.09 -8.12
N PRO A 48 12.26 -7.40 -8.43
CA PRO A 48 13.30 -8.27 -7.85
C PRO A 48 14.71 -7.75 -8.14
N GLN A 49 14.99 -7.42 -9.41
CA GLN A 49 16.29 -6.88 -9.79
C GLN A 49 16.58 -5.53 -9.11
N LYS A 50 15.55 -4.69 -8.93
CA LYS A 50 15.69 -3.41 -8.22
C LYS A 50 16.01 -3.63 -6.74
N ILE A 51 15.33 -4.58 -6.10
CA ILE A 51 15.56 -4.95 -4.71
C ILE A 51 17.00 -5.45 -4.53
N GLU A 52 17.46 -6.38 -5.37
CA GLU A 52 18.84 -6.90 -5.30
C GLU A 52 19.89 -5.79 -5.43
N GLN A 53 19.68 -4.82 -6.33
CA GLN A 53 20.58 -3.67 -6.49
C GLN A 53 20.61 -2.79 -5.24
N LEU A 54 19.45 -2.49 -4.66
CA LEU A 54 19.34 -1.70 -3.44
C LEU A 54 19.97 -2.42 -2.25
N GLU A 55 19.74 -3.73 -2.10
CA GLU A 55 20.35 -4.55 -1.04
C GLU A 55 21.88 -4.62 -1.19
N ALA A 56 22.39 -4.72 -2.42
CA ALA A 56 23.83 -4.68 -2.69
C ALA A 56 24.44 -3.32 -2.31
N GLU A 57 23.78 -2.21 -2.68
CA GLU A 57 24.23 -0.86 -2.30
C GLU A 57 24.22 -0.67 -0.77
N LEU A 58 23.18 -1.17 -0.09
CA LEU A 58 23.10 -1.15 1.37
C LEU A 58 24.24 -1.96 2.02
N ALA A 59 24.52 -3.15 1.49
CA ALA A 59 25.61 -3.98 1.97
C ALA A 59 26.98 -3.30 1.78
N GLU A 60 27.20 -2.65 0.63
CA GLU A 60 28.42 -1.90 0.37
C GLU A 60 28.59 -0.72 1.34
N LEU A 61 27.53 0.04 1.59
CA LEU A 61 27.55 1.12 2.60
C LEU A 61 27.84 0.58 3.99
N HIS A 62 27.24 -0.54 4.40
CA HIS A 62 27.56 -1.16 5.68
C HIS A 62 29.03 -1.61 5.78
N GLN A 63 29.60 -2.15 4.69
CA GLN A 63 31.02 -2.51 4.66
C GLN A 63 31.91 -1.27 4.79
N GLN A 64 31.60 -0.19 4.08
CA GLN A 64 32.32 1.07 4.19
C GLN A 64 32.24 1.63 5.61
N MET A 65 31.06 1.63 6.23
CA MET A 65 30.84 2.11 7.59
C MET A 65 31.48 1.23 8.66
N ALA A 66 31.80 -0.03 8.36
CA ALA A 66 32.54 -0.91 9.26
C ALA A 66 34.03 -0.55 9.34
N ASP A 67 34.57 0.23 8.40
CA ASP A 67 35.95 0.70 8.42
C ASP A 67 36.13 1.88 9.39
N ALA A 68 37.15 1.81 10.25
CA ALA A 68 37.47 2.92 11.15
C ALA A 68 37.87 4.21 10.41
N ALA A 69 38.44 4.10 9.21
CA ALA A 69 38.79 5.23 8.36
C ALA A 69 37.57 6.01 7.85
N PHE A 70 36.41 5.36 7.73
CA PHE A 70 35.17 6.03 7.35
C PHE A 70 34.78 7.10 8.38
N TYR A 71 34.94 6.81 9.67
CA TYR A 71 34.66 7.77 10.74
C TYR A 71 35.69 8.90 10.86
N GLN A 72 36.77 8.85 10.08
CA GLN A 72 37.73 9.95 9.96
C GLN A 72 37.36 10.93 8.84
N GLN A 73 36.35 10.61 8.02
CA GLN A 73 35.87 11.49 6.97
C GLN A 73 35.13 12.71 7.54
N PRO A 74 34.89 13.76 6.72
CA PRO A 74 34.10 14.90 7.15
C PRO A 74 32.71 14.50 7.64
N ALA A 75 32.22 15.17 8.69
CA ALA A 75 30.92 14.88 9.28
C ALA A 75 29.76 14.95 8.27
N THR A 76 29.89 15.78 7.23
CA THR A 76 28.93 15.85 6.12
C THR A 76 28.85 14.54 5.36
N VAL A 77 30.00 13.95 4.99
CA VAL A 77 30.08 12.68 4.27
C VAL A 77 29.47 11.55 5.11
N ILE A 78 29.83 11.49 6.40
CA ILE A 78 29.28 10.49 7.32
C ILE A 78 27.74 10.64 7.44
N ALA A 79 27.24 11.87 7.52
CA ALA A 79 25.80 12.13 7.59
C ALA A 79 25.09 11.75 6.28
N GLU A 80 25.68 12.06 5.12
CA GLU A 80 25.14 11.72 3.80
C GLU A 80 25.08 10.20 3.60
N SER A 81 26.13 9.46 3.93
CA SER A 81 26.15 8.00 3.86
C SER A 81 25.10 7.37 4.78
N GLN A 82 24.95 7.86 6.01
CA GLN A 82 23.90 7.37 6.92
C GLN A 82 22.50 7.70 6.41
N GLN A 83 22.30 8.86 5.80
CA GLN A 83 21.01 9.22 5.21
C GLN A 83 20.71 8.36 3.97
N ARG A 84 21.73 8.07 3.16
CA ARG A 84 21.60 7.18 2.00
C ARG A 84 21.23 5.78 2.45
N MET A 85 21.91 5.24 3.47
CA MET A 85 21.61 3.93 4.08
C MET A 85 20.13 3.84 4.48
N LYS A 86 19.63 4.80 5.27
CA LYS A 86 18.22 4.86 5.68
C LYS A 86 17.25 4.96 4.53
N THR A 87 17.63 5.72 3.50
CA THR A 87 16.83 5.87 2.28
C THR A 87 16.70 4.53 1.57
N ILE A 88 17.83 3.83 1.37
CA ILE A 88 17.84 2.51 0.72
C ILE A 88 17.03 1.50 1.51
N GLU A 89 17.17 1.45 2.84
CA GLU A 89 16.37 0.56 3.70
C GLU A 89 14.86 0.78 3.49
N ALA A 90 14.44 2.05 3.41
CA ALA A 90 13.05 2.40 3.13
C ALA A 90 12.62 2.04 1.69
N GLU A 91 13.51 2.24 0.70
CA GLU A 91 13.26 1.88 -0.70
C GLU A 91 13.12 0.38 -0.89
N VAL A 92 13.94 -0.43 -0.21
CA VAL A 92 13.85 -1.90 -0.21
C VAL A 92 12.50 -2.34 0.38
N ALA A 93 12.13 -1.83 1.56
CA ALA A 93 10.86 -2.17 2.20
C ALA A 93 9.65 -1.77 1.33
N ALA A 94 9.69 -0.59 0.71
CA ALA A 94 8.66 -0.13 -0.21
C ALA A 94 8.57 -0.99 -1.48
N ALA A 95 9.73 -1.40 -2.03
CA ALA A 95 9.78 -2.26 -3.20
C ALA A 95 9.18 -3.64 -2.91
N TYR A 96 9.50 -4.26 -1.77
CA TYR A 96 8.88 -5.52 -1.34
C TYR A 96 7.36 -5.39 -1.13
N SER A 97 6.90 -4.32 -0.47
CA SER A 97 5.45 -4.09 -0.29
C SER A 97 4.72 -3.91 -1.62
N ARG A 98 5.35 -3.22 -2.58
CA ARG A 98 4.81 -3.04 -3.92
C ARG A 98 4.78 -4.37 -4.67
N TRP A 99 5.84 -5.17 -4.58
CA TRP A 99 5.92 -6.49 -5.21
C TRP A 99 4.81 -7.41 -4.70
N GLU A 100 4.66 -7.54 -3.38
CA GLU A 100 3.58 -8.33 -2.77
C GLU A 100 2.19 -7.84 -3.21
N SER A 101 1.99 -6.51 -3.22
CA SER A 101 0.73 -5.92 -3.67
C SER A 101 0.41 -6.22 -5.14
N LEU A 102 1.44 -6.38 -5.99
CA LEU A 102 1.26 -6.73 -7.40
C LEU A 102 1.03 -8.23 -7.58
N GLU A 103 1.67 -9.09 -6.80
CA GLU A 103 1.43 -10.54 -6.84
C GLU A 103 0.03 -10.95 -6.38
N GLN A 104 -0.61 -10.14 -5.53
CA GLN A 104 -1.96 -10.38 -5.03
C GLN A 104 -3.09 -9.96 -6.00
N VAL A 105 -2.77 -9.41 -7.17
CA VAL A 105 -3.72 -8.83 -8.16
C VAL A 105 -4.02 -9.81 -9.30
#